data_AF-A0A2K8L611-F1
#
_entry.id   AF-A0A2K8L611-F1
#
_cell.length_a   1.000
_cell.length_b   1.000
_cell.length_c   1.000
_cell.angle_alpha   90.00
_cell.angle_beta   90.00
_cell.angle_gamma   90.00
#
_symmetry.space_group_name_H-M   'P 1'
#
loop_
_entity.id
_entity.type
_entity.pdbx_description
1 polymer ?
#
loop_
_entity_poly.entity_id
_entity_poly.type
_entity_poly.pdbx_seq_one_letter_code
_entity_poly.pdbx_strand_id
1 'polypeptide(L)' 'MQLKSVNDSRFRCPNCKKAVERDNDNFPFCCDRCRIIDLGRWATGDYRIAGDPAPIPDDSEDYG' A
#
# COMPACT_ATOMS: atom_id res chain seq x y z
N MET A 1 -6.10 -2.72 -37.01
CA MET A 1 -6.20 -2.05 -35.70
C MET A 1 -5.17 -2.70 -34.77
N GLN A 2 -3.94 -2.17 -34.71
CA GLN A 2 -2.92 -2.75 -33.84
C GLN A 2 -3.23 -2.35 -32.39
N LEU A 3 -3.60 -3.34 -31.58
CA LEU A 3 -3.72 -3.17 -30.13
C LEU A 3 -2.33 -2.79 -29.62
N LYS A 4 -2.20 -1.58 -29.08
CA LYS A 4 -0.96 -1.14 -28.44
C LYS A 4 -0.68 -2.12 -27.31
N SER A 5 0.41 -2.87 -27.45
CA SER A 5 0.97 -3.71 -26.39
C SER A 5 1.18 -2.82 -25.18
N VAL A 6 0.25 -2.88 -24.21
CA VAL A 6 0.47 -2.29 -22.89
C VAL A 6 1.68 -3.06 -22.36
N ASN A 7 2.78 -2.36 -22.10
CA ASN A 7 3.97 -2.92 -21.46
C ASN A 7 3.50 -3.82 -20.30
N ASP A 8 3.51 -5.13 -20.51
CA ASP A 8 2.98 -6.10 -19.57
C ASP A 8 4.07 -6.42 -18.56
N SER A 9 4.43 -5.40 -17.76
CA SER A 9 5.25 -5.66 -16.60
C SER A 9 4.40 -6.50 -15.64
N ARG A 10 4.96 -7.65 -15.24
CA ARG A 10 4.32 -8.60 -14.32
C ARG A 10 3.99 -8.00 -12.95
N PHE A 11 4.49 -6.80 -12.64
CA PHE A 11 4.28 -6.13 -11.36
C PHE A 11 3.50 -4.83 -11.57
N ARG A 12 2.48 -4.62 -10.74
CA ARG A 12 1.66 -3.41 -10.80
C ARG A 12 1.76 -2.64 -9.50
N CYS A 13 1.82 -1.32 -9.61
CA CYS A 13 1.80 -0.43 -8.45
C CYS A 13 0.52 -0.70 -7.63
N PRO A 14 0.62 -1.02 -6.33
CA PRO A 14 -0.55 -1.31 -5.50
C PRO A 14 -1.55 -0.16 -5.46
N ASN A 15 -1.05 1.07 -5.51
CA ASN A 15 -1.84 2.31 -5.39
C ASN A 15 -2.58 2.67 -6.69
N CYS A 16 -1.87 2.82 -7.81
CA CYS A 16 -2.45 3.34 -9.07
C CYS A 16 -2.47 2.35 -10.25
N LYS A 17 -2.03 1.11 -10.04
CA LYS A 17 -2.04 -0.01 -11.01
C LYS A 17 -1.18 0.15 -12.27
N LYS A 18 -0.38 1.21 -12.37
CA LYS A 18 0.67 1.34 -13.41
C LYS A 18 1.67 0.19 -13.32
N ALA A 19 2.22 -0.21 -14.48
CA ALA A 19 3.33 -1.15 -14.57
C ALA A 19 4.56 -0.64 -13.80
N VAL A 20 5.28 -1.56 -13.13
CA VAL A 20 6.50 -1.28 -12.37
C VAL A 20 7.55 -2.33 -12.70
N GLU A 21 8.78 -1.90 -12.94
CA GLU A 21 9.92 -2.82 -13.08
C GLU A 21 10.45 -3.23 -11.71
N ARG A 22 10.97 -4.46 -11.59
CA ARG A 22 11.39 -5.02 -10.29
C ARG A 22 12.62 -4.32 -9.70
N ASP A 23 13.44 -3.70 -10.55
CA ASP A 23 14.67 -2.99 -10.22
C ASP A 23 14.46 -1.48 -10.00
N ASN A 24 13.23 -0.98 -10.11
CA ASN A 24 12.91 0.41 -9.81
C ASN A 24 13.14 0.71 -8.32
N ASP A 25 13.83 1.80 -7.98
CA ASP A 25 14.08 2.23 -6.60
C ASP A 25 12.79 2.43 -5.77
N ASN A 26 11.68 2.71 -6.45
CA ASN A 26 10.37 2.88 -5.82
C ASN A 26 9.58 1.57 -5.72
N PHE A 27 10.07 0.45 -6.26
CA PHE A 27 9.38 -0.84 -6.24
C PHE A 27 8.94 -1.19 -4.81
N PRO A 28 7.68 -1.57 -4.56
CA PRO A 28 6.65 -2.00 -5.52
C PRO A 28 5.78 -0.86 -6.11
N PHE A 29 6.08 0.41 -5.84
CA PHE A 29 5.33 1.56 -6.33
C PHE A 29 5.92 2.12 -7.62
N CYS A 30 5.10 2.84 -8.40
CA CYS A 30 5.59 3.48 -9.62
C CYS A 30 6.37 4.78 -9.36
N CYS A 31 6.23 5.37 -8.17
CA CYS A 31 6.90 6.62 -7.76
C CYS A 31 6.71 6.91 -6.26
N ASP A 32 7.50 7.84 -5.72
CA ASP A 32 7.43 8.32 -4.34
C ASP A 32 6.04 8.79 -3.91
N ARG A 33 5.31 9.49 -4.79
CA ARG A 33 3.95 9.94 -4.48
C ARG A 33 3.03 8.76 -4.12
N CYS A 34 3.13 7.65 -4.84
CA CYS A 34 2.32 6.47 -4.57
C CYS A 34 2.71 5.78 -3.27
N ARG A 35 4.01 5.79 -2.91
CA ARG A 35 4.51 5.30 -1.63
C ARG A 35 3.97 6.11 -0.45
N ILE A 36 4.01 7.44 -0.55
CA ILE A 36 3.50 8.34 0.51
C ILE A 36 1.98 8.21 0.69
N ILE A 37 1.22 8.13 -0.40
CA ILE A 37 -0.25 7.93 -0.31
C ILE A 37 -0.57 6.59 0.36
N ASP A 38 0.18 5.53 0.03
CA ASP A 38 -0.02 4.22 0.67
C ASP A 38 0.23 4.29 2.17
N LEU A 39 1.33 4.93 2.59
CA LEU A 39 1.63 5.20 3.99
C LEU A 39 0.51 6.01 4.67
N GLY A 40 -0.04 7.01 3.99
CA GLY A 40 -1.18 7.79 4.49
C GLY A 40 -2.39 6.91 4.80
N ARG A 41 -2.73 5.97 3.91
CA ARG A 41 -3.84 5.02 4.12
C ARG A 41 -3.62 4.09 5.32
N TRP A 42 -2.37 3.71 5.59
CA TRP A 42 -2.03 2.99 6.81
C TRP A 42 -2.27 3.86 8.05
N ALA A 43 -1.76 5.09 8.03
CA ALA A 43 -1.86 6.00 9.16
C ALA A 43 -3.32 6.39 9.49
N THR A 44 -4.19 6.50 8.49
CA THR A 44 -5.62 6.80 8.70
C THR A 44 -6.46 5.59 9.08
N GLY A 45 -5.89 4.37 9.02
CA GLY A 45 -6.64 3.14 9.27
C GLY A 45 -7.58 2.73 8.12
N ASP A 46 -7.34 3.23 6.90
CA ASP A 46 -8.10 2.83 5.71
C ASP A 46 -7.88 1.34 5.39
N TYR A 47 -6.67 0.85 5.68
CA TYR A 47 -6.36 -0.57 5.62
C TYR A 47 -6.81 -1.26 6.90
N ARG A 48 -7.96 -1.93 6.80
CA ARG A 48 -8.57 -2.69 7.89
C ARG A 48 -9.17 -4.00 7.40
N ILE A 49 -9.13 -5.01 8.24
CA ILE A 49 -9.79 -6.29 8.02
C ILE A 49 -11.14 -6.22 8.75
N ALA A 50 -12.22 -6.58 8.06
CA ALA A 50 -13.53 -6.65 8.69
C ALA A 50 -13.55 -7.78 9.74
N GLY A 51 -14.07 -7.48 10.93
CA GLY A 51 -14.15 -8.40 12.04
C GLY A 51 -14.73 -7.71 13.27
N ASP A 52 -14.84 -8.47 14.36
CA ASP A 52 -15.24 -7.91 15.64
C ASP A 52 -14.19 -6.91 16.15
N PRO A 53 -14.59 -5.90 16.94
CA PRO A 53 -13.65 -4.97 17.56
C PRO A 53 -12.56 -5.74 18.31
N ALA A 54 -11.31 -5.36 18.09
CA ALA A 54 -10.21 -5.89 18.88
C ALA A 54 -10.43 -5.53 20.37
N PRO A 55 -10.08 -6.42 21.31
CA PRO A 55 -10.01 -6.06 22.73
C PRO A 55 -9.07 -4.86 22.88
N ILE A 56 -9.55 -3.79 23.49
CA ILE A 56 -8.72 -2.63 23.84
C ILE A 56 -7.95 -3.02 25.12
N PRO A 57 -6.60 -3.07 25.12
CA PRO A 57 -5.83 -3.23 26.35
C PRO A 57 -6.12 -2.05 27.29
N ASP A 58 -6.25 -2.32 28.57
CA ASP A 58 -6.31 -1.27 29.58
C ASP A 58 -4.87 -0.79 29.86
N ASP A 59 -4.49 0.34 29.28
CA ASP A 59 -3.13 0.92 29.41
C ASP A 59 -2.89 1.56 30.80
N SER A 60 -3.74 1.28 31.81
CA SER A 60 -3.62 1.82 33.16
C SER A 60 -2.54 1.14 34.04
N GLU A 61 -1.66 0.32 33.48
CA GLU A 61 -0.55 -0.26 34.25
C GLU A 61 0.52 0.81 34.55
N ASP A 62 0.46 1.31 35.78
CA ASP A 62 1.46 2.11 36.49
C ASP A 62 2.84 1.40 36.42
N TYR A 63 3.68 1.81 35.47
CA TYR A 63 5.08 1.41 35.43
C TYR A 63 5.83 2.12 36.56
N GLY A 64 5.81 1.51 37.74
CA GLY A 64 6.63 1.91 38.90
C GLY A 64 8.14 1.72 38.68
#